data_AF-I3YX74-F1
#
_entry.id   AF-I3YX74-F1
#
_cell.length_a   1.000
_cell.length_b   1.000
_cell.length_c   1.000
_cell.angle_alpha   90.00
_cell.angle_beta   90.00
_cell.angle_gamma   90.00
#
_symmetry.space_group_name_H-M   'P 1'
#
loop_
_entity.id
_entity.type
_entity.pdbx_description
1 polymer ?
#
loop_
_entity_poly.entity_id
_entity_poly.type
_entity_poly.pdbx_seq_one_letter_code
_entity_poly.pdbx_strand_id
1 'polypeptide(L)'
;MIKSKIKIDQPRVMQIADLENAVINAFIHYDTSYLEPLNPEGVYSYNNKNEFIEELKLEIEKLRKDYPKGLCSRGSVCMFCYPESNAFSFYSKSTDEFVMRYVIAQDKDQYKVNLCKNEPIPDGANGLPF
;
A
#
# COMPACT_ATOMS: atom_id res chain seq x y z
N MET A 1 -3.83 51.14 1.12
CA MET A 1 -4.37 49.86 1.62
C MET A 1 -4.10 48.77 0.58
N ILE A 2 -3.06 47.95 0.78
CA ILE A 2 -2.68 46.87 -0.14
C ILE A 2 -3.37 45.60 0.36
N LYS A 3 -4.39 45.12 -0.35
CA LYS A 3 -5.01 43.82 -0.09
C LYS A 3 -4.13 42.73 -0.69
N SER A 4 -3.21 42.19 0.10
CA SER A 4 -2.48 40.97 -0.25
C SER A 4 -3.47 39.81 -0.34
N LYS A 5 -3.74 39.33 -1.56
CA LYS A 5 -4.47 38.09 -1.80
C LYS A 5 -3.57 36.93 -1.39
N ILE A 6 -3.86 36.33 -0.25
CA ILE A 6 -3.28 35.04 0.15
C ILE A 6 -3.82 34.02 -0.86
N LYS A 7 -2.96 33.52 -1.74
CA LYS A 7 -3.28 32.34 -2.55
C LYS A 7 -3.28 31.16 -1.59
N ILE A 8 -4.47 30.69 -1.25
CA ILE A 8 -4.63 29.42 -0.56
C ILE A 8 -4.25 28.37 -1.61
N ASP A 9 -3.06 27.80 -1.46
CA ASP A 9 -2.60 26.69 -2.27
C ASP A 9 -3.57 25.53 -2.01
N GLN A 10 -4.36 25.15 -3.01
CA GLN A 10 -5.27 24.02 -2.85
C GLN A 10 -4.42 22.77 -2.64
N PRO A 11 -4.74 21.90 -1.66
CA PRO A 11 -3.96 20.70 -1.42
C PRO A 11 -3.95 19.86 -2.70
N ARG A 12 -2.74 19.63 -3.22
CA ARG A 12 -2.53 18.84 -4.42
C ARG A 12 -3.06 17.43 -4.15
N VAL A 13 -3.98 16.96 -5.00
CA VAL A 13 -4.45 15.57 -4.95
C VAL A 13 -3.24 14.66 -5.16
N MET A 14 -2.93 13.86 -4.15
CA MET A 14 -1.86 12.87 -4.19
C MET A 14 -2.16 11.85 -5.30
N GLN A 15 -1.18 11.55 -6.14
CA GLN A 15 -1.38 10.55 -7.19
C GLN A 15 -1.36 9.16 -6.56
N ILE A 16 -2.16 8.23 -7.09
CA ILE A 16 -2.18 6.85 -6.59
C ILE A 16 -0.79 6.19 -6.64
N ALA A 17 0.01 6.50 -7.66
CA ALA A 17 1.38 6.01 -7.79
C ALA A 17 2.30 6.48 -6.64
N ASP A 18 2.06 7.66 -6.07
CA ASP A 18 2.83 8.16 -4.92
C ASP A 18 2.51 7.33 -3.66
N LEU A 19 1.23 6.99 -3.46
CA LEU A 19 0.78 6.12 -2.37
C LEU A 19 1.34 4.70 -2.54
N GLU A 20 1.25 4.14 -3.75
CA GLU A 20 1.80 2.81 -4.05
C GLU A 20 3.27 2.74 -3.70
N ASN A 21 4.06 3.70 -4.19
CA ASN A 21 5.49 3.78 -3.90
C ASN A 21 5.77 3.94 -2.40
N ALA A 22 5.01 4.79 -1.70
CA ALA A 22 5.18 4.98 -0.26
C ALA A 22 4.95 3.68 0.52
N VAL A 23 3.84 2.98 0.26
CA VAL A 23 3.47 1.73 0.94
C VAL A 23 4.44 0.60 0.60
N ILE A 24 4.80 0.44 -0.67
CA ILE A 24 5.76 -0.59 -1.10
C ILE A 24 7.12 -0.35 -0.42
N ASN A 25 7.64 0.87 -0.46
CA ASN A 25 8.92 1.19 0.16
C ASN A 25 8.90 0.95 1.67
N ALA A 26 7.79 1.31 2.34
CA ALA A 26 7.65 1.05 3.76
C ALA A 26 7.78 -0.43 4.11
N PHE A 27 7.16 -1.32 3.32
CA PHE A 27 7.25 -2.76 3.55
C PHE A 27 8.61 -3.37 3.17
N ILE A 28 9.20 -3.01 2.02
CA ILE A 28 10.47 -3.62 1.58
C ILE A 28 11.67 -3.16 2.43
N HIS A 29 11.58 -1.97 3.04
CA HIS A 29 12.63 -1.38 3.88
C HIS A 29 12.33 -1.45 5.38
N TYR A 30 11.15 -1.90 5.78
CA TYR A 30 10.66 -1.89 7.16
C TYR A 30 10.76 -0.50 7.82
N ASP A 31 10.36 0.53 7.08
CA ASP A 31 10.51 1.92 7.49
C ASP A 31 9.23 2.71 7.18
N THR A 32 8.51 3.13 8.21
CA THR A 32 7.28 3.90 8.03
C THR A 32 7.53 5.36 7.66
N SER A 33 8.78 5.83 7.66
CA SER A 33 9.10 7.21 7.25
C SER A 33 8.71 7.52 5.80
N TYR A 34 8.64 6.49 4.94
CA TYR A 34 8.12 6.61 3.57
C TYR A 34 6.64 7.02 3.51
N LEU A 35 5.90 6.90 4.62
CA LEU A 35 4.49 7.28 4.72
C LEU A 35 4.29 8.73 5.23
N GLU A 36 5.36 9.40 5.70
CA GLU A 36 5.28 10.79 6.17
C GLU A 36 4.83 11.79 5.10
N PRO A 37 5.16 11.64 3.81
CA PRO A 37 4.67 12.57 2.77
C PRO A 37 3.19 12.41 2.42
N LEU A 38 2.49 11.40 2.94
CA LEU A 38 1.08 11.17 2.63
C LEU A 38 0.21 12.38 3.02
N ASN A 39 -0.83 12.64 2.23
CA ASN A 39 -1.78 13.74 2.47
C ASN A 39 -2.39 13.61 3.88
N PRO A 40 -2.20 14.60 4.78
CA PRO A 40 -2.70 14.54 6.16
C PRO A 40 -4.24 14.53 6.26
N GLU A 41 -4.93 15.11 5.27
CA GLU A 41 -6.41 15.14 5.21
C GLU A 41 -6.98 13.93 4.45
N GLY A 42 -6.12 13.00 3.99
CA GLY A 42 -6.54 11.82 3.27
C GLY A 42 -7.20 10.78 4.20
N VAL A 43 -8.19 10.06 3.66
CA VAL A 43 -8.77 8.89 4.31
C VAL A 43 -8.13 7.64 3.72
N TYR A 44 -7.46 6.84 4.56
CA TYR A 44 -6.70 5.66 4.18
C TYR A 44 -7.32 4.43 4.84
N SER A 45 -7.92 3.54 4.06
CA SER A 45 -8.56 2.31 4.58
C SER A 45 -9.51 2.55 5.76
N TYR A 46 -10.29 3.63 5.68
CA TYR A 46 -11.29 4.07 6.68
C TYR A 46 -10.70 4.77 7.91
N ASN A 47 -9.38 4.96 7.93
CA ASN A 47 -8.64 5.65 8.99
C ASN A 47 -8.13 7.01 8.51
N ASN A 48 -7.78 7.88 9.48
CA ASN A 48 -6.96 9.04 9.17
C ASN A 48 -5.48 8.61 8.95
N LYS A 49 -4.65 9.52 8.45
CA LYS A 49 -3.24 9.25 8.16
C LYS A 49 -2.48 8.63 9.35
N ASN A 50 -2.64 9.18 10.55
CA ASN A 50 -1.84 8.76 11.71
C ASN A 50 -2.23 7.35 12.17
N GLU A 51 -3.54 7.07 12.24
CA GLU A 51 -4.05 5.73 12.54
C GLU A 51 -3.58 4.71 11.51
N PHE A 52 -3.65 5.06 10.23
CA PHE A 52 -3.15 4.20 9.15
C PHE A 52 -1.65 3.90 9.26
N ILE A 53 -0.82 4.90 9.58
CA ILE A 53 0.62 4.71 9.76
C ILE A 53 0.91 3.80 10.96
N GLU A 54 0.22 3.98 12.09
CA GLU A 54 0.40 3.14 13.27
C GLU A 54 -0.04 1.68 13.01
N GLU A 55 -1.12 1.45 12.26
CA GLU A 55 -1.52 0.11 11.84
C GLU A 55 -0.44 -0.55 10.97
N LEU A 56 0.05 0.16 9.95
CA LEU A 56 1.11 -0.36 9.09
C LEU A 56 2.42 -0.60 9.84
N LYS A 57 2.73 0.23 10.83
CA LYS A 57 3.91 0.06 11.68
C LYS A 57 3.87 -1.26 12.43
N LEU A 58 2.73 -1.60 13.04
CA LEU A 58 2.55 -2.88 13.74
C LEU A 58 2.73 -4.08 12.79
N GLU A 59 2.17 -3.99 11.58
CA GLU A 59 2.34 -5.02 10.54
C GLU A 59 3.82 -5.16 10.12
N ILE A 60 4.50 -4.03 9.87
CA ILE A 60 5.92 -3.97 9.48
C ILE A 60 6.81 -4.54 10.58
N GLU A 61 6.57 -4.23 11.85
CA GLU A 61 7.34 -4.76 12.97
C GLU A 61 7.22 -6.28 13.07
N LYS A 62 6.01 -6.83 12.85
CA LYS A 62 5.78 -8.26 12.79
C LYS A 62 6.54 -8.90 11.61
N LEU A 63 6.43 -8.32 10.42
CA LEU A 63 7.13 -8.79 9.22
C LEU A 63 8.64 -8.74 9.37
N ARG A 64 9.19 -7.71 10.03
CA ARG A 64 10.62 -7.60 10.30
C ARG A 64 11.13 -8.72 11.22
N LYS A 65 10.31 -9.15 12.18
CA LYS A 65 10.63 -10.27 13.07
C LYS A 65 10.61 -11.60 12.32
N ASP A 66 9.58 -11.83 11.50
CA ASP A 66 9.37 -13.10 10.80
C ASP A 66 10.29 -13.24 9.57
N TYR A 67 10.61 -12.13 8.91
CA TYR A 67 11.41 -12.07 7.67
C TYR A 67 12.59 -11.08 7.79
N PRO A 68 13.56 -11.30 8.70
CA PRO A 68 14.60 -10.30 9.01
C PRO A 68 15.51 -9.91 7.84
N LYS A 69 15.54 -10.68 6.75
CA LYS A 69 16.29 -10.38 5.52
C LYS A 69 15.56 -9.42 4.57
N GLY A 70 14.34 -9.02 4.90
CA GLY A 70 13.54 -8.10 4.10
C GLY A 70 12.62 -8.79 3.10
N LEU A 71 11.78 -7.97 2.48
CA LEU A 71 10.82 -8.39 1.45
C LEU A 71 11.18 -7.79 0.09
N CYS A 72 10.83 -8.49 -0.98
CA CYS A 72 10.71 -7.90 -2.31
C CYS A 72 9.23 -7.79 -2.69
N SER A 73 8.91 -6.85 -3.58
CA SER A 73 7.54 -6.65 -4.08
C SER A 73 7.47 -6.99 -5.56
N ARG A 74 6.35 -7.58 -5.98
CA ARG A 74 6.02 -7.83 -7.39
C ARG A 74 4.59 -7.35 -7.64
N GLY A 75 4.37 -6.72 -8.80
CA GLY A 75 3.02 -6.41 -9.27
C GLY A 75 2.19 -7.70 -9.36
N SER A 76 0.91 -7.61 -9.01
CA SER A 76 -0.02 -8.74 -8.99
C SER A 76 -1.44 -8.27 -9.25
N VAL A 77 -2.36 -9.22 -9.43
CA VAL A 77 -3.79 -8.92 -9.66
C VAL A 77 -4.62 -9.62 -8.60
N CYS A 78 -5.64 -8.92 -8.07
CA CYS A 78 -6.65 -9.51 -7.21
C CYS A 78 -7.93 -9.77 -8.00
N MET A 79 -8.02 -10.94 -8.65
CA MET A 79 -9.13 -11.24 -9.57
C MET A 79 -10.53 -11.28 -8.92
N PHE A 80 -10.63 -11.41 -7.60
CA PHE A 80 -11.92 -11.55 -6.92
C PHE A 80 -12.35 -10.31 -6.13
N CYS A 81 -11.53 -9.84 -5.18
CA CYS A 81 -11.96 -8.74 -4.31
C CYS A 81 -11.90 -7.40 -5.03
N TYR A 82 -10.90 -7.19 -5.90
CA TYR A 82 -10.62 -5.91 -6.53
C TYR A 82 -10.00 -6.10 -7.92
N PRO A 83 -10.78 -6.57 -8.91
CA PRO A 83 -10.26 -6.96 -10.23
C PRO A 83 -9.65 -5.79 -11.02
N GLU A 84 -10.05 -4.56 -10.72
CA GLU A 84 -9.58 -3.35 -11.40
C GLU A 84 -8.52 -2.56 -10.62
N SER A 85 -8.12 -3.05 -9.44
CA SER A 85 -7.16 -2.36 -8.59
C SER A 85 -5.77 -2.96 -8.67
N ASN A 86 -4.77 -2.11 -8.54
CA ASN A 86 -3.39 -2.56 -8.44
C ASN A 86 -3.19 -3.34 -7.15
N ALA A 87 -2.56 -4.49 -7.26
CA ALA A 87 -2.19 -5.30 -6.12
C ALA A 87 -0.69 -5.59 -6.14
N PHE A 88 -0.09 -5.65 -4.97
CA PHE A 88 1.34 -5.88 -4.80
C PHE A 88 1.53 -7.08 -3.89
N SER A 89 2.15 -8.12 -4.43
CA SER A 89 2.53 -9.32 -3.67
C SER A 89 3.92 -9.11 -3.11
N PHE A 90 4.12 -9.48 -1.84
CA PHE A 90 5.39 -9.41 -1.14
C PHE A 90 5.93 -10.81 -0.89
N TYR A 91 7.23 -10.97 -1.10
CA TYR A 91 7.93 -12.25 -0.97
C TYR A 91 9.16 -12.09 -0.08
N SER A 92 9.51 -13.14 0.65
CA SER A 92 10.73 -13.19 1.46
C SER A 92 11.97 -13.13 0.56
N LYS A 93 12.90 -12.20 0.82
CA LYS A 93 14.15 -12.09 0.03
C LYS A 93 15.03 -13.34 0.12
N SER A 94 14.89 -14.15 1.17
CA SER A 94 15.74 -15.33 1.36
C SER A 94 15.23 -16.61 0.73
N THR A 95 13.91 -16.81 0.72
CA THR A 95 13.27 -18.06 0.35
C THR A 95 12.42 -17.93 -0.91
N ASP A 96 12.18 -16.68 -1.36
CA ASP A 96 11.20 -16.33 -2.39
C ASP A 96 9.77 -16.80 -2.08
N GLU A 97 9.48 -17.10 -0.81
CA GLU A 97 8.16 -17.53 -0.37
C GLU A 97 7.18 -16.36 -0.37
N PHE A 98 5.95 -16.61 -0.79
CA PHE A 98 4.87 -15.61 -0.72
C PHE A 98 4.55 -15.31 0.75
N VAL A 99 4.53 -14.02 1.09
CA VAL A 99 4.24 -13.55 2.45
C VAL A 99 2.83 -12.99 2.53
N MET A 100 2.52 -12.04 1.66
CA MET A 100 1.25 -11.32 1.70
C MET A 100 1.00 -10.57 0.38
N ARG A 101 -0.22 -10.06 0.22
CA ARG A 101 -0.59 -9.20 -0.91
C ARG A 101 -1.41 -8.02 -0.41
N TYR A 102 -1.06 -6.81 -0.81
CA TYR A 102 -1.85 -5.61 -0.57
C TYR A 102 -2.52 -5.13 -1.84
N VAL A 103 -3.76 -4.67 -1.73
CA VAL A 103 -4.46 -3.92 -2.78
C VAL A 103 -4.33 -2.45 -2.46
N ILE A 104 -3.85 -1.68 -3.42
CA ILE A 104 -3.70 -0.22 -3.33
C ILE A 104 -4.52 0.41 -4.43
N ALA A 105 -5.50 1.23 -4.04
CA ALA A 105 -6.43 1.86 -4.97
C ALA A 105 -6.91 3.21 -4.45
N GLN A 106 -7.52 3.99 -5.34
CA GLN A 106 -8.24 5.19 -5.00
C GLN A 106 -9.70 5.04 -5.44
N ASP A 107 -10.63 5.34 -4.55
CA ASP A 107 -12.06 5.36 -4.83
C ASP A 107 -12.65 6.68 -4.34
N LYS A 108 -13.03 7.54 -5.28
CA LYS A 108 -13.51 8.91 -5.03
C LYS A 108 -12.55 9.67 -4.10
N ASP A 109 -12.93 9.79 -2.83
CA ASP A 109 -12.24 10.58 -1.82
C ASP A 109 -11.42 9.71 -0.83
N GLN A 110 -11.33 8.41 -1.09
CA GLN A 110 -10.66 7.45 -0.21
C GLN A 110 -9.50 6.74 -0.92
N TYR A 111 -8.39 6.62 -0.20
CA TYR A 111 -7.31 5.71 -0.54
C TYR A 111 -7.53 4.36 0.15
N LYS A 112 -7.52 3.28 -0.61
CA LYS A 112 -7.67 1.91 -0.10
C LYS A 112 -6.29 1.26 -0.10
N VAL A 113 -5.84 0.83 1.07
CA VAL A 113 -4.60 0.06 1.27
C VAL A 113 -4.96 -1.12 2.17
N ASN A 114 -5.35 -2.23 1.55
CA ASN A 114 -5.94 -3.36 2.27
C ASN A 114 -5.17 -4.64 2.00
N LEU A 115 -4.97 -5.45 3.04
CA LEU A 115 -4.51 -6.82 2.88
C LEU A 115 -5.54 -7.61 2.05
N CYS A 116 -5.07 -8.19 0.95
CA CYS A 116 -5.85 -9.11 0.14
C CYS A 116 -6.06 -10.41 0.91
N LYS A 117 -7.31 -10.69 1.29
CA LYS A 117 -7.68 -11.88 2.07
C LYS A 117 -7.86 -13.15 1.22
N ASN A 118 -7.76 -13.05 -0.10
CA ASN A 118 -7.84 -14.23 -0.95
C ASN A 118 -6.54 -15.01 -0.87
N GLU A 119 -6.66 -16.33 -0.76
CA GLU A 119 -5.52 -17.23 -0.89
C GLU A 119 -4.95 -17.12 -2.31
N PRO A 120 -3.61 -17.23 -2.46
CA PRO A 120 -3.01 -17.42 -3.77
C PRO A 120 -3.65 -18.63 -4.42
N ILE A 121 -4.27 -18.43 -5.57
CA ILE A 121 -4.72 -19.53 -6.40
C ILE A 121 -3.45 -20.22 -6.90
N PRO A 122 -3.25 -21.53 -6.64
CA PRO A 122 -2.12 -22.25 -7.18
C PRO A 122 -2.07 -22.11 -8.71
N ASP A 123 -0.88 -22.03 -9.28
CA ASP A 123 -0.71 -21.99 -10.73
C ASP A 123 -1.51 -23.14 -11.39
N GLY A 124 -2.39 -22.79 -12.34
CA GLY A 124 -3.26 -23.75 -13.03
C GLY A 124 -4.60 -24.08 -12.35
N ALA A 125 -4.89 -23.62 -11.14
CA ALA A 125 -6.15 -23.95 -10.46
C ALA A 125 -7.40 -23.26 -11.06
N ASN A 126 -7.22 -22.22 -11.90
CA ASN A 126 -8.29 -21.61 -12.68
C ASN A 126 -8.38 -22.11 -14.13
N GLY A 127 -7.55 -23.08 -14.53
CA GLY A 127 -7.51 -23.56 -15.92
C GLY A 127 -7.04 -22.51 -16.94
N LEU A 128 -6.49 -21.37 -16.49
CA LEU A 128 -5.89 -20.36 -17.35
C LEU A 128 -4.35 -20.48 -17.30
N PRO A 129 -3.68 -20.62 -18.45
CA PRO A 129 -2.23 -20.45 -18.55
C PRO A 129 -1.93 -18.95 -18.30
N PHE A 130 -0.89 -18.51 -17.60
CA PHE A 130 0.53 -18.87 -17.59
C PHE A 130 1.16 -18.43 -16.27
#